data_AF-A0A9E5LDC7-F1
#
_entry.id   AF-A0A9E5LDC7-F1
#
_cell.length_a   1.000
_cell.length_b   1.000
_cell.length_c   1.000
_cell.angle_alpha   90.00
_cell.angle_beta   90.00
_cell.angle_gamma   90.00
#
_symmetry.space_group_name_H-M   'P 1'
#
loop_
_entity.id
_entity.type
_entity.pdbx_description
1 polymer ?
#
loop_
_entity_poly.entity_id
_entity_poly.type
_entity_poly.pdbx_seq_one_letter_code
_entity_poly.pdbx_strand_id
1 'polypeptide(L)'
;MTGHPMLVSARKPNFDVLFMGLDDNEQMDAFLASRGPQIGALAKQIVAIMPEDVHCMVMAFSNENKRRGYTHAIAIIRAEHPPLMQRACIEEELAQGLGLANDSPYARPSIFNDDDEFATLTSMDAVMLQILYNPRLLPGMTLDQARPYLYEISELLNKPQS
;
A
#
# COMPACT_ATOMS: atom_id res chain seq x y z
N MET A 1 -12.28 -7.76 -4.05
CA MET A 1 -12.14 -6.87 -5.21
C MET A 1 -11.11 -7.41 -6.19
N THR A 2 -9.83 -7.52 -5.82
CA THR A 2 -8.76 -8.01 -6.73
C THR A 2 -8.78 -9.52 -7.01
N GLY A 3 -9.35 -10.32 -6.10
CA GLY A 3 -9.23 -11.78 -6.15
C GLY A 3 -7.85 -12.30 -5.70
N HIS A 4 -6.93 -11.40 -5.33
CA HIS A 4 -5.64 -11.77 -4.76
C HIS A 4 -5.83 -12.36 -3.35
N PRO A 5 -5.30 -13.56 -3.06
CA PRO A 5 -5.50 -14.21 -1.76
C PRO A 5 -4.73 -13.46 -0.67
N MET A 6 -5.46 -12.95 0.32
CA MET A 6 -4.89 -12.31 1.51
C MET A 6 -5.43 -13.01 2.75
N LEU A 7 -4.55 -13.31 3.69
CA LEU A 7 -4.89 -13.98 4.96
C LEU A 7 -4.15 -13.30 6.09
N VAL A 8 -4.83 -13.14 7.22
CA VAL A 8 -4.20 -12.66 8.46
C VAL A 8 -3.42 -13.81 9.08
N SER A 9 -2.14 -13.59 9.36
CA SER A 9 -1.26 -14.60 9.94
C SER A 9 -0.32 -13.98 10.98
N ALA A 10 -0.22 -14.62 12.14
CA ALA A 10 0.81 -14.30 13.14
C ALA A 10 2.18 -14.92 12.80
N ARG A 11 2.25 -15.78 11.77
CA ARG A 11 3.47 -16.50 11.38
C ARG A 11 4.03 -15.94 10.09
N LYS A 12 5.15 -15.22 10.20
CA LYS A 12 5.91 -14.65 9.08
C LYS A 12 5.03 -13.93 8.03
N PRO A 13 4.24 -12.93 8.45
CA PRO A 13 3.50 -12.10 7.49
C PRO A 13 4.49 -11.38 6.56
N ASN A 14 4.08 -11.10 5.33
CA ASN A 14 4.79 -10.26 4.36
C ASN A 14 4.18 -8.84 4.26
N PHE A 15 3.16 -8.56 5.05
CA PHE A 15 2.56 -7.25 5.20
C PHE A 15 2.24 -7.08 6.68
N ASP A 16 2.89 -6.13 7.34
CA ASP A 16 2.62 -5.78 8.72
C ASP A 16 1.85 -4.45 8.79
N VAL A 17 0.81 -4.40 9.61
CA VAL A 17 0.06 -3.17 9.91
C VAL A 17 0.22 -2.89 11.40
N LEU A 18 0.81 -1.75 11.72
CA LEU A 18 1.14 -1.33 13.08
C LEU A 18 0.28 -0.13 13.45
N PHE A 19 -0.40 -0.22 14.59
CA PHE A 19 -1.04 0.92 15.23
C PHE A 19 -0.14 1.34 16.39
N MET A 20 0.56 2.47 16.23
CA MET A 20 1.58 2.91 17.18
C MET A 20 1.52 4.43 17.37
N GLY A 21 1.56 4.87 18.63
CA GLY A 21 1.62 6.27 19.01
C GLY A 21 3.02 6.87 18.90
N LEU A 22 3.16 8.14 19.28
CA LEU A 22 4.47 8.82 19.35
C LEU A 22 5.36 8.30 20.47
N ASP A 23 4.78 7.68 21.49
CA ASP A 23 5.42 7.14 22.69
C ASP A 23 5.82 5.66 22.58
N ASP A 24 5.37 4.95 21.54
CA ASP A 24 5.63 3.51 21.31
C ASP A 24 7.02 3.19 20.70
N ASN A 25 8.00 4.08 20.88
CA ASN A 25 9.31 3.97 20.20
C ASN A 25 10.06 2.67 20.54
N GLU A 26 9.96 2.19 21.78
CA GLU A 26 10.63 0.95 22.19
C GLU A 26 10.01 -0.29 21.53
N GLN A 27 8.67 -0.34 21.46
CA GLN A 27 7.92 -1.41 20.81
C GLN A 27 8.14 -1.41 19.31
N MET A 28 8.14 -0.22 18.68
CA MET A 28 8.48 -0.03 17.27
C MET A 28 9.89 -0.54 16.99
N ASP A 29 10.88 -0.14 17.79
CA ASP A 29 12.27 -0.55 17.61
C ASP A 29 12.45 -2.06 17.74
N ALA A 30 11.83 -2.67 18.74
CA ALA A 30 11.86 -4.12 18.93
C ALA A 30 11.20 -4.85 17.74
N PHE A 31 10.07 -4.34 17.26
CA PHE A 31 9.39 -4.87 16.09
C PHE A 31 10.26 -4.78 14.83
N LEU A 32 10.83 -3.62 14.53
CA LEU A 32 11.65 -3.41 13.35
C LEU A 32 12.91 -4.28 13.39
N ALA A 33 13.55 -4.41 14.55
CA ALA A 33 14.68 -5.33 14.74
C ALA A 33 14.30 -6.80 14.43
N SER A 34 13.06 -7.21 14.76
CA SER A 34 12.57 -8.57 14.48
C SER A 34 12.41 -8.87 12.98
N ARG A 35 12.35 -7.85 12.10
CA ARG A 35 12.23 -8.00 10.64
C ARG A 35 13.57 -8.30 9.96
N GLY A 36 14.65 -8.36 10.71
CA GLY A 36 15.98 -8.72 10.22
C GLY A 36 16.79 -7.53 9.70
N PRO A 37 18.07 -7.76 9.36
CA PRO A 37 19.06 -6.69 9.22
C PRO A 37 18.88 -5.81 7.97
N GLN A 38 18.15 -6.26 6.96
CA GLN A 38 17.92 -5.47 5.74
C GLN A 38 16.66 -4.60 5.87
N ILE A 39 15.49 -5.24 5.99
CA ILE A 39 14.20 -4.56 6.09
C ILE A 39 14.13 -3.74 7.38
N GLY A 40 14.48 -4.34 8.52
CA GLY A 40 14.39 -3.69 9.83
C GLY A 40 15.27 -2.45 9.94
N ALA A 41 16.50 -2.50 9.44
CA ALA A 41 17.42 -1.37 9.49
C ALA A 41 16.96 -0.20 8.60
N LEU A 42 16.48 -0.50 7.38
CA LEU A 42 15.96 0.52 6.47
C LEU A 42 14.68 1.15 7.01
N ALA A 43 13.73 0.32 7.49
CA ALA A 43 12.51 0.81 8.10
C ALA A 43 12.79 1.70 9.32
N LYS A 44 13.76 1.32 10.17
CA LYS A 44 14.16 2.13 11.32
C LYS A 44 14.70 3.50 10.92
N GLN A 45 15.46 3.59 9.83
CA GLN A 45 15.96 4.87 9.32
C GLN A 45 14.82 5.77 8.84
N ILE A 46 13.85 5.20 8.10
CA ILE A 46 12.69 5.93 7.59
C ILE A 46 11.82 6.43 8.75
N VAL A 47 11.51 5.56 9.72
CA VAL A 47 10.71 5.93 10.89
C VAL A 47 11.38 7.00 11.73
N ALA A 48 12.71 6.97 11.88
CA ALA A 48 13.44 7.97 12.66
C ALA A 48 13.41 9.39 12.08
N ILE A 49 13.13 9.53 10.78
CA ILE A 49 13.01 10.83 10.09
C ILE A 49 11.56 11.18 9.74
N MET A 50 10.60 10.33 10.11
CA MET A 50 9.18 10.57 9.86
C MET A 50 8.72 11.80 10.66
N PRO A 51 8.19 12.84 9.99
CA PRO A 51 7.63 14.00 10.67
C PRO A 51 6.50 13.64 11.65
N GLU A 52 6.33 14.43 12.71
CA GLU A 52 5.29 14.19 13.72
C GLU A 52 3.87 14.38 13.16
N ASP A 53 3.72 15.21 12.12
CA ASP A 53 2.46 15.47 11.41
C ASP A 53 2.10 14.38 10.40
N VAL A 54 2.98 13.38 10.15
CA VAL A 54 2.62 12.22 9.34
C VAL A 54 1.69 11.28 10.11
N HIS A 55 0.51 11.10 9.54
CA HIS A 55 -0.62 10.39 10.14
C HIS A 55 -0.59 8.87 9.90
N CYS A 56 -0.11 8.45 8.74
CA CYS A 56 0.16 7.07 8.39
C CYS A 56 1.27 7.02 7.34
N MET A 57 1.95 5.88 7.25
CA MET A 57 2.97 5.64 6.23
C MET A 57 3.13 4.15 5.96
N VAL A 58 3.25 3.76 4.70
CA VAL A 58 3.69 2.42 4.28
C VAL A 58 5.06 2.44 3.64
N MET A 59 5.87 1.46 3.99
CA MET A 59 7.13 1.15 3.35
C MET A 59 7.00 -0.19 2.65
N ALA A 60 7.16 -0.20 1.32
CA ALA A 60 7.19 -1.41 0.53
C ALA A 60 8.62 -1.77 0.10
N PHE A 61 9.02 -3.00 0.37
CA PHE A 61 10.36 -3.53 0.12
C PHE A 61 10.31 -4.53 -1.02
N SER A 62 11.32 -4.50 -1.88
CA SER A 62 11.53 -5.49 -2.95
C SER A 62 12.94 -6.08 -2.81
N ASN A 63 13.15 -7.27 -3.38
CA ASN A 63 14.50 -7.81 -3.50
C ASN A 63 15.23 -7.17 -4.69
N GLU A 64 16.56 -7.23 -4.68
CA GLU A 64 17.43 -6.68 -5.74
C GLU A 64 17.07 -7.19 -7.15
N ASN A 65 16.40 -8.34 -7.23
CA ASN A 65 15.88 -8.87 -8.47
C ASN A 65 14.52 -8.19 -8.77
N LYS A 66 14.58 -6.97 -9.33
CA LYS A 66 13.44 -6.08 -9.71
C LYS A 66 12.27 -6.74 -10.45
N ARG A 67 12.41 -8.01 -10.87
CA ARG A 67 11.41 -8.87 -11.50
C ARG A 67 10.46 -9.59 -10.52
N ARG A 68 10.60 -9.41 -9.20
CA ARG A 68 9.82 -10.17 -8.20
C ARG A 68 8.78 -9.37 -7.40
N GLY A 69 8.56 -8.10 -7.73
CA GLY A 69 7.57 -7.26 -7.03
C GLY A 69 7.92 -7.02 -5.56
N TYR A 70 6.95 -6.54 -4.79
CA TYR A 70 7.11 -6.35 -3.35
C TYR A 70 7.23 -7.69 -2.63
N THR A 71 8.22 -7.79 -1.75
CA THR A 71 8.46 -8.96 -0.89
C THR A 71 7.96 -8.75 0.53
N HIS A 72 7.92 -7.50 0.98
CA HIS A 72 7.48 -7.15 2.32
C HIS A 72 6.90 -5.73 2.33
N ALA A 73 5.91 -5.47 3.16
CA ALA A 73 5.41 -4.13 3.43
C ALA A 73 5.21 -3.91 4.94
N ILE A 74 5.44 -2.69 5.41
CA ILE A 74 5.19 -2.27 6.80
C ILE A 74 4.39 -0.98 6.74
N ALA A 75 3.12 -1.03 7.14
CA ALA A 75 2.26 0.13 7.33
C ALA A 75 2.25 0.54 8.81
N ILE A 76 2.39 1.83 9.06
CA ILE A 76 2.36 2.45 10.38
C ILE A 76 1.19 3.43 10.37
N ILE A 77 0.30 3.32 11.36
CA ILE A 77 -0.87 4.17 11.52
C ILE A 77 -0.85 4.70 12.95
N ARG A 78 -0.98 6.02 13.12
CA ARG A 78 -1.03 6.61 14.47
C ARG A 78 -2.25 6.09 15.24
N ALA A 79 -2.03 5.70 16.49
CA ALA A 79 -3.04 5.08 17.33
C ALA A 79 -4.09 6.09 17.83
N GLU A 80 -3.75 7.37 17.83
CA GLU A 80 -4.53 8.47 18.39
C GLU A 80 -5.65 8.96 17.45
N HIS A 81 -5.75 8.39 16.25
CA HIS A 81 -6.71 8.84 15.23
C HIS A 81 -8.16 8.51 15.58
N PRO A 82 -9.11 9.41 15.23
CA PRO A 82 -10.52 9.07 15.23
C PRO A 82 -10.83 7.87 14.31
N PRO A 83 -11.88 7.09 14.59
CA PRO A 83 -12.18 5.86 13.84
C PRO A 83 -12.25 6.03 12.31
N LEU A 84 -12.79 7.16 11.83
CA LEU A 84 -12.88 7.43 10.39
C LEU A 84 -11.51 7.63 9.75
N MET A 85 -10.64 8.40 10.39
CA MET A 85 -9.29 8.69 9.91
C MET A 85 -8.40 7.46 9.98
N GLN A 86 -8.51 6.68 11.06
CA GLN A 86 -7.84 5.39 11.18
C GLN A 86 -8.27 4.45 10.05
N ARG A 87 -9.56 4.41 9.71
CA ARG A 87 -10.07 3.63 8.58
C ARG A 87 -9.52 4.12 7.24
N ALA A 88 -9.46 5.43 7.02
CA ALA A 88 -8.88 6.02 5.81
C ALA A 88 -7.43 5.57 5.62
N CYS A 89 -6.60 5.74 6.65
CA CYS A 89 -5.21 5.27 6.66
C CYS A 89 -5.11 3.75 6.40
N ILE A 90 -5.96 2.92 7.02
CA ILE A 90 -5.93 1.47 6.74
C ILE A 90 -6.18 1.20 5.25
N GLU A 91 -7.17 1.85 4.66
CA GLU A 91 -7.56 1.64 3.28
C GLU A 91 -6.48 2.14 2.30
N GLU A 92 -5.87 3.29 2.59
CA GLU A 92 -4.76 3.86 1.83
C GLU A 92 -3.48 3.02 1.93
N GLU A 93 -3.01 2.76 3.15
CA GLU A 93 -1.72 2.08 3.34
C GLU A 93 -1.75 0.64 2.83
N LEU A 94 -2.89 -0.03 2.93
CA LEU A 94 -3.07 -1.34 2.30
C LEU A 94 -2.98 -1.23 0.78
N ALA A 95 -3.65 -0.26 0.17
CA ALA A 95 -3.65 -0.12 -1.28
C ALA A 95 -2.28 0.32 -1.84
N GLN A 96 -1.59 1.24 -1.16
CA GLN A 96 -0.22 1.63 -1.48
C GLN A 96 0.77 0.48 -1.28
N GLY A 97 0.67 -0.25 -0.17
CA GLY A 97 1.49 -1.43 0.12
C GLY A 97 1.24 -2.62 -0.83
N LEU A 98 0.10 -2.63 -1.53
CA LEU A 98 -0.20 -3.53 -2.63
C LEU A 98 0.35 -3.05 -3.99
N GLY A 99 0.82 -1.80 -4.09
CA GLY A 99 1.56 -1.28 -5.24
C GLY A 99 0.99 -0.02 -5.90
N LEU A 100 -0.09 0.57 -5.37
CA LEU A 100 -0.59 1.89 -5.81
C LEU A 100 0.05 3.02 -4.99
N ALA A 101 1.38 3.09 -4.96
CA ALA A 101 2.12 3.95 -4.02
C ALA A 101 2.33 5.41 -4.47
N ASN A 102 1.70 5.86 -5.56
CA ASN A 102 1.87 7.23 -6.05
C ASN A 102 0.55 7.98 -5.98
N ASP A 103 0.59 9.16 -5.38
CA ASP A 103 -0.52 10.11 -5.40
C ASP A 103 -0.49 10.99 -6.65
N SER A 104 -1.66 11.50 -7.02
CA SER A 104 -1.81 12.40 -8.15
C SER A 104 -3.04 13.29 -8.02
N PRO A 105 -2.92 14.62 -8.29
CA PRO A 105 -4.07 15.53 -8.31
C PRO A 105 -5.06 15.23 -9.45
N TYR A 106 -4.69 14.33 -10.38
CA TYR A 106 -5.55 13.88 -11.48
C TYR A 106 -6.27 12.58 -11.17
N ALA A 107 -5.95 11.90 -10.05
CA ALA A 107 -6.59 10.67 -9.62
C ALA A 107 -7.93 10.99 -8.95
N ARG A 108 -8.89 11.54 -9.69
CA ARG A 108 -10.23 11.84 -9.16
C ARG A 108 -11.29 11.02 -9.90
N PRO A 109 -12.18 10.30 -9.20
CA PRO A 109 -12.31 10.18 -7.74
C PRO A 109 -11.45 9.04 -7.17
N SER A 110 -10.44 9.31 -6.34
CA SER A 110 -9.61 8.28 -5.70
C SER A 110 -9.04 8.77 -4.37
N ILE A 111 -8.73 7.84 -3.46
CA ILE A 111 -8.02 8.14 -2.20
C ILE A 111 -6.58 8.62 -2.42
N PHE A 112 -6.03 8.40 -3.62
CA PHE A 112 -4.71 8.88 -4.03
C PHE A 112 -4.77 10.27 -4.69
N ASN A 113 -5.88 11.00 -4.49
CA ASN A 113 -5.97 12.40 -4.84
C ASN A 113 -5.38 13.22 -3.68
N ASP A 114 -4.35 14.03 -3.93
CA ASP A 114 -3.58 14.83 -2.96
C ASP A 114 -4.41 15.87 -2.13
N ASP A 115 -5.74 15.86 -2.24
CA ASP A 115 -6.66 16.85 -1.66
C ASP A 115 -7.52 16.30 -0.49
N ASP A 116 -7.26 15.08 0.02
CA ASP A 116 -8.00 14.42 1.12
C ASP A 116 -9.53 14.36 0.92
N GLU A 117 -10.01 14.45 -0.32
CA GLU A 117 -11.44 14.54 -0.62
C GLU A 117 -12.18 13.21 -0.32
N PHE A 118 -11.47 12.08 -0.39
CA PHE A 118 -12.04 10.75 -0.26
C PHE A 118 -11.45 10.01 0.95
N ALA A 119 -12.28 9.79 1.97
CA ALA A 119 -11.85 9.12 3.21
C ALA A 119 -11.75 7.58 3.09
N THR A 120 -12.21 6.97 2.01
CA THR A 120 -12.26 5.51 1.81
C THR A 120 -12.15 5.16 0.33
N LEU A 121 -11.65 3.96 0.03
CA LEU A 121 -11.51 3.39 -1.30
C LEU A 121 -12.75 3.65 -2.16
N THR A 122 -12.52 4.29 -3.28
CA THR A 122 -13.53 4.57 -4.30
C THR A 122 -13.65 3.38 -5.26
N SER A 123 -14.66 3.42 -6.13
CA SER A 123 -14.76 2.49 -7.25
C SER A 123 -13.55 2.58 -8.19
N MET A 124 -12.93 3.76 -8.34
CA MET A 124 -11.74 3.94 -9.16
C MET A 124 -10.56 3.19 -8.55
N ASP A 125 -10.36 3.29 -7.23
CA ASP A 125 -9.29 2.59 -6.51
C ASP A 125 -9.42 1.09 -6.64
N ALA A 126 -10.64 0.59 -6.49
CA ALA A 126 -10.96 -0.83 -6.68
C ALA A 126 -10.62 -1.32 -8.09
N VAL A 127 -10.88 -0.51 -9.12
CA VAL A 127 -10.54 -0.82 -10.52
C VAL A 127 -9.04 -0.78 -10.72
N MET A 128 -8.33 0.23 -10.19
CA MET A 128 -6.87 0.32 -10.27
C MET A 128 -6.19 -0.88 -9.62
N LEU A 129 -6.65 -1.32 -8.44
CA LEU A 129 -6.15 -2.53 -7.78
C LEU A 129 -6.46 -3.80 -8.60
N GLN A 130 -7.65 -3.91 -9.20
CA GLN A 130 -7.98 -5.05 -10.06
C GLN A 130 -7.13 -5.10 -11.33
N ILE A 131 -6.83 -3.94 -11.92
CA ILE A 131 -5.90 -3.84 -13.05
C ILE A 131 -4.51 -4.29 -12.61
N LEU A 132 -3.98 -3.72 -11.52
CA LEU A 132 -2.64 -4.01 -11.01
C LEU A 132 -2.42 -5.51 -10.72
N TYR A 133 -3.44 -6.18 -10.18
CA TYR A 133 -3.39 -7.61 -9.86
C TYR A 133 -3.89 -8.53 -10.98
N ASN A 134 -4.16 -7.99 -12.17
CA ASN A 134 -4.54 -8.81 -13.31
C ASN A 134 -3.36 -9.73 -13.69
N PRO A 135 -3.57 -11.05 -13.89
CA PRO A 135 -2.50 -11.99 -14.21
C PRO A 135 -1.68 -11.67 -15.47
N ARG A 136 -2.20 -10.80 -16.35
CA ARG A 136 -1.51 -10.35 -17.56
C ARG A 136 -0.50 -9.24 -17.30
N LEU A 137 -0.57 -8.56 -16.16
CA LEU A 137 0.44 -7.60 -15.73
C LEU A 137 1.44 -8.31 -14.82
N LEU A 138 2.72 -8.23 -15.19
CA LEU A 138 3.81 -8.85 -14.43
C LEU A 138 4.78 -7.78 -13.90
N PRO A 139 5.33 -7.96 -12.69
CA PRO A 139 6.37 -7.08 -12.18
C PRO A 139 7.55 -6.96 -13.16
N GLY A 140 8.00 -5.72 -13.37
CA GLY A 140 9.13 -5.40 -14.26
C GLY A 140 8.76 -5.15 -15.72
N MET A 141 7.47 -5.19 -16.09
CA MET A 141 7.00 -4.69 -17.39
C MET A 141 7.29 -3.19 -17.54
N THR A 142 7.70 -2.77 -18.73
CA THR A 142 7.72 -1.35 -19.10
C THR A 142 6.29 -0.84 -19.31
N LEU A 143 6.10 0.48 -19.29
CA LEU A 143 4.80 1.06 -19.59
C LEU A 143 4.29 0.63 -20.97
N ASP A 144 5.15 0.56 -21.99
CA ASP A 144 4.75 0.16 -23.34
C ASP A 144 4.32 -1.32 -23.42
N GLN A 145 4.93 -2.18 -22.59
CA GLN A 145 4.52 -3.59 -22.47
C GLN A 145 3.18 -3.73 -21.75
N ALA A 146 2.95 -2.92 -20.71
CA ALA A 146 1.73 -2.97 -19.90
C ALA A 146 0.53 -2.29 -20.59
N ARG A 147 0.77 -1.21 -21.35
CA ARG A 147 -0.26 -0.32 -21.91
C ARG A 147 -1.40 -1.04 -22.65
N PRO A 148 -1.15 -2.04 -23.53
CA PRO A 148 -2.24 -2.76 -24.19
C PRO A 148 -3.17 -3.46 -23.20
N TYR A 149 -2.61 -4.07 -22.15
CA TYR A 149 -3.39 -4.75 -21.12
C TYR A 149 -4.15 -3.75 -20.25
N LEU A 150 -3.54 -2.62 -19.89
CA LEU A 150 -4.20 -1.58 -19.09
C LEU A 150 -5.50 -1.11 -19.74
N TYR A 151 -5.48 -0.82 -21.05
CA TYR A 151 -6.68 -0.42 -21.78
C TYR A 151 -7.73 -1.52 -21.85
N GLU A 152 -7.32 -2.75 -22.23
CA GLU A 152 -8.26 -3.86 -22.38
C GLU A 152 -8.94 -4.23 -21.05
N ILE A 153 -8.17 -4.29 -19.95
CA ILE A 153 -8.71 -4.59 -18.62
C ILE A 153 -9.62 -3.46 -18.16
N SER A 154 -9.22 -2.20 -18.35
CA SER A 154 -10.05 -1.04 -18.00
C SER A 154 -11.38 -1.03 -18.74
N GLU A 155 -11.38 -1.31 -20.05
CA GLU A 155 -12.61 -1.43 -20.83
C GLU A 155 -13.50 -2.57 -20.34
N LEU A 156 -12.92 -3.73 -19.99
CA LEU A 156 -13.68 -4.87 -19.45
C LEU A 156 -14.33 -4.54 -18.10
N LEU A 157 -13.62 -3.84 -17.22
CA LEU A 157 -14.12 -3.46 -15.90
C LEU A 157 -15.15 -2.32 -15.96
N ASN A 158 -15.08 -1.45 -16.97
CA ASN A 158 -16.02 -0.35 -17.17
C ASN A 158 -17.28 -0.75 -17.95
N LYS A 159 -17.38 -1.98 -18.45
CA LYS A 159 -18.62 -2.46 -19.09
C LYS A 159 -19.73 -2.55 -18.03
N PRO A 160 -20.91 -1.96 -18.28
CA PRO A 160 -22.05 -2.11 -17.39
C PRO A 160 -22.36 -3.61 -17.25
N GLN A 161 -22.40 -4.10 -16.01
CA GLN A 161 -22.84 -5.46 -15.72
C GLN A 161 -24.35 -5.52 -16.00
N SER A 162 -24.72 -6.26 -17.05
CA SER A 162 -26.11 -6.51 -17.48
C SER A 162 -26.89 -7.31 -16.45
#